data_AF-A0A2E3GP09-F1
#
_entry.id   AF-A0A2E3GP09-F1
#
_cell.length_a   1.000
_cell.length_b   1.000
_cell.length_c   1.000
_cell.angle_alpha   90.00
_cell.angle_beta   90.00
_cell.angle_gamma   90.00
#
_symmetry.space_group_name_H-M   'P 1'
#
loop_
_entity.id
_entity.type
_entity.pdbx_description
1 polymer ?
#
loop_
_entity_poly.entity_id
_entity_poly.type
_entity_poly.pdbx_seq_one_letter_code
_entity_poly.pdbx_strand_id
1 'polypeptide(L)' 'MQRNAKTHDAGVRADSVNLMTLTQFFSYIKDTLELRGENDAAFYFEQLETHLREGGSINTSPKDIMRMLGL' A
#
# COMPACT_ATOMS: atom_id res chain seq x y z
N MET A 1 25.30 -10.48 -37.65
CA MET A 1 23.98 -9.94 -37.25
C MET A 1 23.78 -10.24 -35.77
N GLN A 2 23.99 -9.27 -34.87
CA GLN A 2 23.66 -9.41 -33.45
C GLN A 2 22.23 -8.90 -33.22
N ARG A 3 21.43 -9.67 -32.49
CA ARG A 3 20.04 -9.34 -32.15
C ARG A 3 20.05 -8.19 -31.15
N ASN A 4 19.37 -7.10 -31.50
CA ASN A 4 19.16 -5.95 -30.65
C ASN A 4 18.31 -6.38 -29.44
N ALA A 5 18.94 -6.63 -28.30
CA ALA A 5 18.22 -6.89 -27.06
C ALA A 5 17.52 -5.57 -26.68
N LYS A 6 16.19 -5.54 -26.78
CA LYS A 6 15.39 -4.48 -26.18
C LYS A 6 15.47 -4.69 -24.67
N THR A 7 16.50 -4.12 -24.05
CA THR A 7 16.55 -3.97 -22.60
C THR A 7 15.38 -3.08 -22.24
N HIS A 8 14.31 -3.69 -21.72
CA HIS A 8 13.23 -2.94 -21.10
C HIS A 8 13.84 -2.29 -19.87
N ASP A 9 14.24 -1.03 -20.00
CA ASP A 9 14.65 -0.20 -18.89
C ASP A 9 13.46 -0.23 -17.91
N ALA A 10 13.60 -0.99 -16.83
CA ALA A 10 12.67 -0.96 -15.72
C ALA A 10 12.94 0.37 -15.01
N GLY A 11 12.52 1.45 -15.68
CA GLY A 11 12.70 2.81 -15.23
C GLY A 11 12.15 2.90 -13.82
N VAL A 12 13.08 3.02 -12.88
CA VAL A 12 12.81 3.44 -11.52
C VAL A 12 12.09 4.78 -11.66
N ARG A 13 10.76 4.77 -11.54
CA ARG A 13 9.97 5.99 -11.40
C ARG A 13 10.31 6.56 -10.03
N ALA A 14 11.06 7.66 -10.01
CA ALA A 14 11.36 8.42 -8.79
C ALA A 14 10.09 8.84 -8.02
N ASP A 15 8.92 8.81 -8.67
CA ASP A 15 7.61 9.18 -8.11
C ASP A 15 6.72 7.99 -7.68
N SER A 16 7.17 6.73 -7.78
CA SER A 16 6.36 5.60 -7.32
C SER A 16 6.79 5.14 -5.93
N VAL A 17 5.98 5.43 -4.92
CA VAL A 17 6.09 4.78 -3.60
C VAL A 17 6.00 3.27 -3.80
N ASN A 18 7.00 2.54 -3.32
CA ASN A 18 7.01 1.08 -3.38
C ASN A 18 5.90 0.51 -2.49
N LEU A 19 5.13 -0.45 -3.00
CA LEU A 19 4.04 -1.11 -2.26
C LEU A 19 4.49 -1.66 -0.91
N MET A 20 5.68 -2.28 -0.85
CA MET A 20 6.24 -2.82 0.39
C MET A 20 6.50 -1.71 1.42
N THR A 21 7.04 -0.57 0.98
CA THR A 21 7.26 0.60 1.84
C THR A 21 5.92 1.15 2.33
N LEU A 22 4.89 1.17 1.48
CA LEU A 22 3.57 1.65 1.86
C LEU A 22 2.87 0.71 2.86
N THR A 23 2.98 -0.61 2.68
CA THR A 23 2.49 -1.60 3.66
C THR A 23 3.18 -1.44 5.01
N GLN A 24 4.50 -1.28 5.03
CA GLN A 24 5.27 -1.04 6.26
C GLN A 24 4.85 0.27 6.93
N PHE A 25 4.60 1.32 6.14
CA PHE A 25 4.14 2.60 6.64
C PHE A 25 2.79 2.49 7.36
N PHE A 26 1.81 1.78 6.78
CA PHE A 26 0.53 1.54 7.45
C PHE A 26 0.66 0.69 8.71
N SER A 27 1.53 -0.34 8.70
CA SER A 27 1.84 -1.12 9.91
C SER A 27 2.37 -0.24 11.03
N TYR A 28 3.33 0.66 10.76
CA TYR A 28 3.88 1.54 11.80
C TYR A 28 2.88 2.57 12.32
N ILE A 29 1.98 3.07 11.46
CA ILE A 29 0.90 3.95 11.91
C ILE A 29 -0.04 3.21 12.85
N LYS A 30 -0.48 2.00 12.48
CA LYS A 30 -1.32 1.15 13.32
C LYS A 30 -0.68 0.97 14.69
N ASP A 31 0.57 0.50 14.74
CA ASP A 31 1.29 0.26 16.00
C ASP A 31 1.40 1.56 16.83
N THR A 32 1.65 2.70 16.19
CA THR A 32 1.74 4.01 16.88
C THR A 32 0.40 4.45 17.47
N LEU A 33 -0.71 4.19 16.77
CA LEU A 33 -2.06 4.53 17.23
C LEU A 33 -2.50 3.61 18.36
N GLU A 34 -2.22 2.31 18.27
CA GLU A 34 -2.48 1.35 19.36
C GLU A 34 -1.75 1.75 20.64
N LEU A 35 -0.47 2.14 20.54
CA LEU A 35 0.32 2.63 21.68
C LEU A 35 -0.27 3.90 22.33
N ARG A 36 -1.03 4.69 21.56
CA ARG A 36 -1.71 5.89 22.04
C ARG A 36 -3.14 5.63 22.54
N GLY A 37 -3.63 4.39 22.42
CA GLY A 37 -5.00 4.02 22.76
C GLY A 37 -6.05 4.36 21.70
N GLU A 38 -5.63 4.79 20.51
CA GLU A 38 -6.49 5.20 19.39
C GLU A 38 -6.89 3.98 18.53
N ASN A 39 -7.49 2.97 19.16
CA ASN A 39 -7.74 1.65 18.56
C ASN A 39 -8.68 1.71 17.34
N ASP A 40 -9.68 2.59 17.37
CA ASP A 40 -10.63 2.74 16.25
C ASP A 40 -9.92 3.26 14.99
N ALA A 41 -8.98 4.19 15.15
CA ALA A 41 -8.17 4.68 14.04
C ALA A 41 -7.18 3.59 13.57
N ALA A 42 -6.53 2.90 14.50
CA ALA A 42 -5.59 1.82 14.21
C ALA A 42 -6.23 0.71 13.35
N PHE A 43 -7.47 0.34 13.66
CA PHE A 43 -8.24 -0.64 12.90
C PHE A 43 -8.31 -0.31 11.40
N TYR A 44 -8.58 0.93 11.03
CA TYR A 44 -8.66 1.31 9.62
C TYR A 44 -7.31 1.19 8.89
N PHE A 45 -6.20 1.47 9.58
CA PHE A 45 -4.86 1.28 9.00
C PHE A 45 -4.50 -0.20 8.89
N GLU A 46 -4.96 -1.04 9.80
CA GLU A 46 -4.85 -2.51 9.69
C GLU A 46 -5.58 -3.04 8.46
N GLN A 47 -6.78 -2.53 8.16
CA GLN A 47 -7.53 -2.93 6.96
C GLN A 47 -6.76 -2.56 5.68
N LEU A 48 -6.16 -1.36 5.64
CA LEU A 48 -5.33 -0.93 4.51
C LEU A 48 -4.04 -1.76 4.37
N GLU A 49 -3.37 -2.06 5.48
CA GLU A 49 -2.21 -2.94 5.51
C GLU A 49 -2.58 -4.32 4.95
N THR A 50 -3.68 -4.90 5.43
CA THR A 50 -4.18 -6.22 5.04
C THR A 50 -4.50 -6.27 3.55
N HIS A 51 -5.28 -5.31 3.05
CA HIS A 51 -5.61 -5.22 1.62
C HIS A 51 -4.36 -5.21 0.74
N LEU A 52 -3.32 -4.46 1.13
CA LEU A 52 -2.06 -4.44 0.39
C LEU A 52 -1.28 -5.77 0.48
N ARG A 53 -1.26 -6.42 1.66
CA ARG A 53 -0.63 -7.74 1.83
C ARG A 53 -1.31 -8.83 1.01
N GLU A 54 -2.61 -8.71 0.81
CA GLU A 54 -3.40 -9.60 -0.05
C GLU A 54 -3.20 -9.34 -1.55
N GLY A 55 -2.34 -8.38 -1.92
CA GLY A 55 -2.05 -8.02 -3.30
C GLY A 55 -3.04 -7.01 -3.89
N GLY A 56 -3.84 -6.36 -3.05
CA GLY A 56 -4.70 -5.26 -3.44
C GLY A 56 -3.91 -4.01 -3.84
N SER A 57 -4.48 -3.22 -4.72
CA SER A 57 -3.93 -1.92 -5.14
C SER A 57 -4.59 -0.78 -4.37
N ILE A 58 -3.89 0.34 -4.19
CA ILE A 58 -4.49 1.60 -3.73
C ILE A 58 -5.29 2.22 -4.87
N ASN A 59 -6.60 2.33 -4.67
CA ASN A 59 -7.53 2.99 -5.58
C ASN A 59 -8.10 4.24 -4.90
N THR A 60 -8.52 5.21 -5.70
CA THR A 60 -9.06 6.50 -5.22
C THR A 60 -10.58 6.60 -5.36
N SER A 61 -11.23 5.59 -5.92
CA SER A 61 -12.69 5.54 -6.01
C SER A 61 -13.31 5.42 -4.62
N PRO A 62 -14.31 6.25 -4.25
CA PRO A 62 -14.97 6.15 -2.95
C PRO A 62 -15.51 4.75 -2.64
N LYS A 63 -16.02 4.05 -3.66
CA LYS A 63 -16.52 2.68 -3.52
C LYS A 63 -15.42 1.69 -3.16
N ASP A 64 -14.25 1.84 -3.78
CA ASP A 64 -13.11 0.96 -3.52
C ASP A 64 -12.51 1.26 -2.14
N ILE A 65 -12.48 2.53 -1.75
CA ILE A 65 -12.04 2.96 -0.41
C ILE A 65 -12.95 2.35 0.66
N MET A 66 -14.28 2.45 0.52
CA MET A 66 -15.23 1.85 1.47
C MET A 66 -14.99 0.33 1.59
N ARG A 67 -14.83 -0.35 0.45
CA ARG A 67 -14.54 -1.79 0.43
C ARG A 67 -13.22 -2.13 1.13
N MET A 68 -12.16 -1.35 0.92
CA MET A 68 -10.87 -1.55 1.60
C MET A 68 -10.97 -1.35 3.11
N LEU A 69 -11.87 -0.48 3.56
CA LEU A 69 -12.10 -0.19 4.98
C LEU A 69 -13.14 -1.12 5.63
N GLY A 70 -13.73 -2.05 4.86
CA GLY A 70 -14.79 -2.94 5.35
C GLY A 70 -16.11 -2.24 5.67
N LEU A 71 -16.40 -1.11 5.01
CA LEU A 71 -17.59 -0.27 5.19
C LEU A 71 -18.61 -0.43 4.05
#